data_AF-A0A955YHI2-F1
#
_entry.id   AF-A0A955YHI2-F1
#
_cell.length_a   1.000
_cell.length_b   1.000
_cell.length_c   1.000
_cell.angle_alpha   90.00
_cell.angle_beta   90.00
_cell.angle_gamma   90.00
#
_symmetry.space_group_name_H-M   'P 1'
#
loop_
_entity.id
_entity.type
_entity.pdbx_description
1 polymer ?
#
loop_
_entity_poly.entity_id
_entity_poly.type
_entity_poly.pdbx_seq_one_letter_code
_entity_poly.pdbx_strand_id
1 'polypeptide(L)'
;MAKVPSQLIAAFTTALAVASTAGCSNAPGGVRDAGGTPDHGSGDVDASVEADSGSPLVDGGAGGELGVGDAGVDAGGADSGVDAGGADSGVDAGSASPINYVFVTSADFAASDLGSALGADALCQAAAEAGDPRLAGRTYVAWVSDSTSHALGRVAAASGWVRLDGEPFAVDRPALVAGRVLYPPRLDEHGDDVATTASTDVDLLVFSGTGSTGFHSAGNSCADWSGTTGQVMGGFADATDRQWGSGFGTFCSRRGRLVCLGVDYDEALTALPEPPSTARRVFSTAVAATATSRGHLDAACQTAADGAGLSGTFLALVSSTSGAAADFFVSDGGPWFRSDGVRAISDPAAFLAGGLPDAPLGQSVMDPTYTTRAIFGGAVDWTATSAPGEDCGFDFDSGVSIARGWSWRSSRNLFSSPFGTTCDSPLAIICLQQ
;
A
#
# COMPACT_ATOMS: atom_id res chain seq x y z
N MET A 1 61.13 8.38 18.20
CA MET A 1 60.67 8.81 19.54
C MET A 1 60.74 10.33 19.61
N ALA A 2 59.63 11.01 19.37
CA ALA A 2 59.46 12.44 19.67
C ALA A 2 57.99 12.67 20.01
N LYS A 3 57.74 13.12 21.24
CA LYS A 3 56.43 13.44 21.83
C LYS A 3 55.94 14.77 21.26
N VAL A 4 54.71 14.82 20.78
CA VAL A 4 53.96 16.07 20.51
C VAL A 4 52.86 16.19 21.58
N PRO A 5 52.68 17.35 22.23
CA PRO A 5 51.73 17.50 23.33
C PRO A 5 50.32 17.84 22.83
N SER A 6 49.33 17.20 23.45
CA SER A 6 47.91 17.51 23.35
C SER A 6 47.60 18.84 24.04
N GLN A 7 46.97 19.78 23.32
CA GLN A 7 46.24 20.89 23.95
C GLN A 7 44.94 21.22 23.22
N LEU A 8 43.88 21.23 24.04
CA LEU A 8 42.62 21.99 23.98
C LEU A 8 41.90 22.13 22.63
N ILE A 9 40.82 21.35 22.47
CA ILE A 9 39.66 21.74 21.67
C ILE A 9 38.60 22.27 22.65
N ALA A 10 38.47 23.59 22.69
CA ALA A 10 37.36 24.26 23.37
C ALA A 10 36.14 24.27 22.44
N ALA A 11 34.99 23.92 23.01
CA ALA A 11 33.69 23.89 22.37
C ALA A 11 33.29 25.28 21.84
N PHE A 12 32.83 25.32 20.59
CA PHE A 12 32.02 26.40 20.03
C PHE A 12 30.76 25.78 19.41
N THR A 13 29.72 25.63 20.23
CA THR A 13 28.38 25.27 19.76
C THR A 13 27.62 26.59 19.55
N THR A 14 27.70 27.15 18.34
CA THR A 14 26.84 28.28 17.96
C THR A 14 25.61 27.70 17.26
N ALA A 15 24.49 27.70 17.99
CA ALA A 15 23.18 27.38 17.44
C ALA A 15 22.78 28.44 16.41
N LEU A 16 22.66 28.06 15.14
CA LEU A 16 22.05 28.87 14.10
C LEU A 16 20.58 28.46 13.98
N ALA A 17 19.71 29.16 14.69
CA ALA A 17 18.27 29.07 14.50
C ALA A 17 17.91 29.77 13.17
N VAL A 18 17.67 28.99 12.12
CA VAL A 18 17.03 29.49 10.90
C VAL A 18 15.53 29.39 11.09
N ALA A 19 14.90 30.51 11.42
CA ALA A 19 13.45 30.65 11.36
C ALA A 19 13.02 30.70 9.89
N SER A 20 12.53 29.59 9.33
CA SER A 20 11.80 29.61 8.06
C SER A 20 10.30 29.75 8.33
N THR A 21 9.82 30.99 8.44
CA THR A 21 8.40 31.29 8.32
C THR A 21 8.02 31.33 6.85
N ALA A 22 7.73 30.17 6.25
CA ALA A 22 7.00 30.07 4.98
C ALA A 22 5.60 29.57 5.30
N GLY A 23 4.66 30.49 5.51
CA GLY A 23 3.25 30.19 5.65
C GLY A 23 2.69 29.72 4.31
N CYS A 24 2.40 28.42 4.19
CA CYS A 24 1.49 27.90 3.18
C CYS A 24 0.05 28.10 3.65
N SER A 25 -0.48 29.32 3.47
CA SER A 25 -1.92 29.56 3.57
C SER A 25 -2.59 29.16 2.26
N ASN A 26 -3.09 27.92 2.21
CA ASN A 26 -4.05 27.51 1.18
C ASN A 26 -5.42 28.11 1.53
N ALA A 27 -5.80 29.17 0.79
CA ALA A 27 -7.17 29.65 0.76
C ALA A 27 -8.00 28.76 -0.20
N PRO A 28 -9.23 28.36 0.15
CA PRO A 28 -10.10 27.63 -0.76
C PRO A 28 -10.61 28.59 -1.84
N GLY A 29 -10.14 28.39 -3.07
CA GLY A 29 -10.67 29.06 -4.26
C GLY A 29 -12.09 28.58 -4.54
N GLY A 30 -13.06 29.46 -4.36
CA GLY A 30 -14.46 29.23 -4.72
C GLY A 30 -14.62 29.04 -6.23
N VAL A 31 -15.18 27.90 -6.60
CA VAL A 31 -15.71 27.64 -7.94
C VAL A 31 -16.94 28.54 -8.12
N ARG A 32 -16.88 29.42 -9.12
CA ARG A 32 -18.04 30.17 -9.59
C ARG A 32 -18.84 29.27 -10.52
N ASP A 33 -19.99 28.80 -10.05
CA ASP A 33 -21.05 28.28 -10.89
C ASP A 33 -21.63 29.42 -11.73
N ALA A 34 -21.58 29.24 -13.05
CA ALA A 34 -22.33 30.07 -14.00
C ALA A 34 -22.91 29.17 -15.10
N GLY A 35 -24.21 28.87 -14.98
CA GLY A 35 -25.12 28.91 -16.11
C GLY A 35 -25.60 27.58 -16.70
N GLY A 36 -26.84 27.23 -16.38
CA GLY A 36 -27.89 27.03 -17.39
C GLY A 36 -28.09 25.63 -17.96
N THR A 37 -29.02 24.87 -17.37
CA THR A 37 -29.72 23.75 -18.02
C THR A 37 -31.10 24.21 -18.50
N PRO A 38 -31.51 23.95 -19.76
CA PRO A 38 -32.90 24.06 -20.15
C PRO A 38 -33.70 22.83 -19.71
N ASP A 39 -34.86 23.15 -19.16
CA ASP A 39 -36.04 22.34 -18.89
C ASP A 39 -36.46 21.47 -20.09
N HIS A 40 -36.57 20.15 -19.86
CA HIS A 40 -37.35 19.24 -20.71
C HIS A 40 -38.08 18.21 -19.84
N GLY A 41 -39.32 18.56 -19.49
CA GLY A 41 -40.50 17.80 -19.92
C GLY A 41 -40.63 16.36 -19.42
N SER A 42 -41.33 16.22 -18.29
CA SER A 42 -41.93 14.97 -17.82
C SER A 42 -42.91 14.39 -18.84
N GLY A 43 -42.71 13.14 -19.21
CA GLY A 43 -43.67 12.31 -19.92
C GLY A 43 -43.85 11.00 -19.16
N ASP A 44 -44.94 10.93 -18.39
CA ASP A 44 -45.44 9.72 -17.73
C ASP A 44 -45.85 8.68 -18.78
N VAL A 45 -45.44 7.43 -18.58
CA VAL A 45 -46.09 6.26 -19.17
C VAL A 45 -46.14 5.14 -18.14
N ASP A 46 -47.36 4.90 -17.66
CA ASP A 46 -47.82 3.68 -17.01
C ASP A 46 -47.48 2.44 -17.85
N ALA A 47 -46.95 1.41 -17.20
CA ALA A 47 -47.10 0.03 -17.66
C ALA A 47 -47.17 -0.92 -16.46
N SER A 48 -48.40 -1.32 -16.22
CA SER A 48 -48.91 -2.33 -15.29
C SER A 48 -48.25 -3.71 -15.39
N VAL A 49 -47.96 -4.24 -14.20
CA VAL A 49 -48.25 -5.60 -13.71
C VAL A 49 -48.80 -6.62 -14.72
N GLU A 50 -48.08 -7.72 -14.91
CA GLU A 50 -48.65 -9.05 -15.20
C GLU A 50 -47.86 -10.09 -14.39
N ALA A 51 -48.57 -10.76 -13.49
CA ALA A 51 -48.12 -11.92 -12.76
C ALA A 51 -48.51 -13.15 -13.58
N ASP A 52 -47.54 -14.02 -13.91
CA ASP A 52 -47.86 -15.33 -14.48
C ASP A 52 -47.58 -16.43 -13.45
N SER A 53 -48.63 -17.18 -13.20
CA SER A 53 -48.75 -18.28 -12.26
C SER A 53 -48.99 -19.55 -13.06
N GLY A 54 -48.02 -20.47 -13.06
CA GLY A 54 -48.14 -21.74 -13.77
C GLY A 54 -47.35 -22.87 -13.10
N SER A 55 -47.97 -23.53 -12.12
CA SER A 55 -47.68 -24.94 -11.79
C SER A 55 -48.45 -25.84 -12.79
N PRO A 56 -47.95 -27.06 -13.10
CA PRO A 56 -48.44 -28.19 -12.31
C PRO A 56 -47.42 -29.31 -12.01
N LEU A 57 -47.70 -29.94 -10.87
CA LEU A 57 -47.43 -31.31 -10.43
C LEU A 57 -46.99 -32.31 -11.52
N VAL A 58 -45.89 -33.03 -11.25
CA VAL A 58 -45.76 -34.47 -11.58
C VAL A 58 -45.19 -35.20 -10.37
N ASP A 59 -45.91 -36.25 -10.02
CA ASP A 59 -45.74 -37.22 -8.95
C ASP A 59 -44.78 -38.36 -9.35
N GLY A 60 -44.20 -39.02 -8.36
CA GLY A 60 -43.77 -40.42 -8.46
C GLY A 60 -42.26 -40.69 -8.55
N GLY A 61 -41.74 -41.46 -7.59
CA GLY A 61 -40.48 -42.19 -7.80
C GLY A 61 -39.73 -42.61 -6.53
N ALA A 62 -40.28 -43.59 -5.81
CA ALA A 62 -39.59 -44.29 -4.73
C ALA A 62 -38.43 -45.16 -5.22
N GLY A 63 -37.44 -45.40 -4.34
CA GLY A 63 -36.81 -46.72 -4.23
C GLY A 63 -35.28 -46.79 -4.27
N GLY A 64 -34.71 -47.31 -3.18
CA GLY A 64 -33.51 -48.15 -3.15
C GLY A 64 -32.17 -47.42 -3.25
N GLU A 65 -31.06 -47.92 -2.73
CA GLU A 65 -30.79 -49.15 -2.00
C GLU A 65 -29.39 -49.03 -1.39
N LEU A 66 -29.15 -49.82 -0.35
CA LEU A 66 -27.94 -49.94 0.42
C LEU A 66 -26.74 -50.37 -0.45
N GLY A 67 -25.57 -49.79 -0.19
CA GLY A 67 -24.31 -50.20 -0.81
C GLY A 67 -23.15 -50.08 0.18
N VAL A 68 -23.11 -51.00 1.14
CA VAL A 68 -21.95 -51.25 2.02
C VAL A 68 -21.00 -52.14 1.22
N GLY A 69 -19.82 -51.61 0.85
CA GLY A 69 -18.81 -52.29 0.05
C GLY A 69 -17.50 -52.46 0.81
N ASP A 70 -17.42 -53.57 1.52
CA ASP A 70 -16.27 -54.41 1.88
C ASP A 70 -14.82 -53.86 1.75
N ALA A 71 -14.15 -53.74 2.90
CA ALA A 71 -12.71 -53.55 3.01
C ALA A 71 -12.02 -54.93 3.02
N GLY A 72 -11.65 -55.39 1.82
CA GLY A 72 -10.84 -56.58 1.60
C GLY A 72 -9.35 -56.27 1.58
N VAL A 73 -8.66 -56.87 2.55
CA VAL A 73 -7.22 -57.12 2.70
C VAL A 73 -6.51 -57.43 1.38
N ASP A 74 -5.33 -56.86 1.12
CA ASP A 74 -4.21 -57.68 0.67
C ASP A 74 -2.83 -57.06 0.97
N ALA A 75 -1.96 -57.92 1.48
CA ALA A 75 -0.61 -57.64 1.92
C ALA A 75 0.36 -58.32 0.96
N GLY A 76 1.48 -57.66 0.67
CA GLY A 76 2.70 -58.32 0.24
C GLY A 76 2.90 -58.38 -1.28
N GLY A 77 3.95 -57.70 -1.74
CA GLY A 77 4.42 -57.80 -3.11
C GLY A 77 5.64 -56.92 -3.33
N ALA A 78 6.78 -57.35 -2.77
CA ALA A 78 8.07 -56.84 -3.18
C ALA A 78 8.34 -57.31 -4.62
N ASP A 79 8.43 -56.38 -5.56
CA ASP A 79 9.03 -56.64 -6.87
C ASP A 79 10.27 -55.74 -7.04
N SER A 80 11.41 -56.42 -7.02
CA SER A 80 12.71 -55.91 -7.41
C SER A 80 12.85 -56.06 -8.92
N GLY A 81 12.39 -55.05 -9.65
CA GLY A 81 12.53 -54.92 -11.10
C GLY A 81 13.35 -53.69 -11.45
N VAL A 82 14.59 -53.91 -11.89
CA VAL A 82 15.47 -52.91 -12.50
C VAL A 82 14.95 -52.63 -13.91
N ASP A 83 14.42 -51.43 -14.17
CA ASP A 83 14.26 -50.93 -15.53
C ASP A 83 15.02 -49.62 -15.71
N ALA A 84 16.01 -49.71 -16.59
CA ALA A 84 16.81 -48.62 -17.11
C ALA A 84 15.95 -47.80 -18.09
N GLY A 85 15.77 -46.53 -17.77
CA GLY A 85 15.02 -45.59 -18.59
C GLY A 85 14.64 -44.40 -17.73
N GLY A 86 15.64 -43.59 -17.37
CA GLY A 86 15.44 -42.34 -16.66
C GLY A 86 14.66 -41.37 -17.54
N ALA A 87 13.34 -41.52 -17.58
CA ALA A 87 12.44 -40.46 -17.91
C ALA A 87 12.70 -39.38 -16.87
N ASP A 88 13.32 -38.30 -17.32
CA ASP A 88 13.33 -37.06 -16.60
C ASP A 88 11.87 -36.76 -16.24
N SER A 89 11.55 -36.88 -14.96
CA SER A 89 10.46 -36.10 -14.38
C SER A 89 10.92 -34.64 -14.34
N GLY A 90 11.33 -34.13 -15.50
CA GLY A 90 11.26 -32.72 -15.79
C GLY A 90 9.80 -32.40 -15.54
N VAL A 91 9.53 -31.86 -14.37
CA VAL A 91 8.33 -31.09 -14.13
C VAL A 91 8.34 -30.14 -15.30
N ASP A 92 7.48 -30.40 -16.30
CA ASP A 92 7.26 -29.50 -17.42
C ASP A 92 7.22 -28.13 -16.76
N ALA A 93 8.18 -27.27 -17.13
CA ALA A 93 8.30 -25.93 -16.60
C ALA A 93 6.97 -25.26 -16.90
N GLY A 94 6.01 -25.44 -15.99
CA GLY A 94 4.62 -25.21 -16.24
C GLY A 94 4.56 -23.76 -16.62
N SER A 95 4.12 -23.49 -17.85
CA SER A 95 4.08 -22.16 -18.42
C SER A 95 3.64 -21.22 -17.32
N ALA A 96 4.59 -20.44 -16.79
CA ALA A 96 4.31 -19.56 -15.68
C ALA A 96 3.08 -18.76 -16.10
N SER A 97 2.05 -18.73 -15.24
CA SER A 97 0.82 -18.03 -15.58
C SER A 97 1.18 -16.66 -16.16
N PRO A 98 0.49 -16.20 -17.22
CA PRO A 98 0.76 -14.92 -17.82
C PRO A 98 0.51 -13.82 -16.76
N ILE A 99 1.59 -13.26 -16.20
CA ILE A 99 1.53 -12.24 -15.16
C ILE A 99 2.35 -11.03 -15.58
N ASN A 100 1.84 -9.82 -15.38
CA ASN A 100 2.63 -8.61 -15.52
C ASN A 100 3.44 -8.35 -14.24
N TYR A 101 4.68 -7.93 -14.39
CA TYR A 101 5.47 -7.44 -13.26
C TYR A 101 5.31 -5.93 -13.09
N VAL A 102 5.42 -5.46 -11.86
CA VAL A 102 5.59 -4.05 -11.52
C VAL A 102 6.80 -3.88 -10.62
N PHE A 103 7.54 -2.81 -10.85
CA PHE A 103 8.69 -2.41 -10.05
C PHE A 103 8.85 -0.89 -10.09
N VAL A 104 9.69 -0.36 -9.21
CA VAL A 104 10.17 1.02 -9.26
C VAL A 104 11.59 1.05 -9.80
N THR A 105 12.03 2.08 -10.53
CA THR A 105 13.44 2.14 -10.95
C THR A 105 14.38 2.30 -9.75
N SER A 106 15.51 1.59 -9.74
CA SER A 106 16.59 1.75 -8.77
C SER A 106 17.24 3.13 -8.88
N ALA A 107 17.29 3.68 -10.11
CA ALA A 107 17.76 5.02 -10.41
C ALA A 107 16.70 6.10 -10.18
N ASP A 108 17.18 7.26 -9.73
CA ASP A 108 16.43 8.52 -9.70
C ASP A 108 16.69 9.34 -10.95
N PHE A 109 15.67 9.99 -11.49
CA PHE A 109 15.72 10.82 -12.70
C PHE A 109 15.31 12.25 -12.39
N ALA A 110 15.94 13.24 -13.02
CA ALA A 110 15.34 14.58 -13.10
C ALA A 110 14.18 14.53 -14.11
N ALA A 111 13.17 15.39 -13.95
CA ALA A 111 12.03 15.41 -14.88
C ALA A 111 12.46 15.59 -16.35
N SER A 112 13.47 16.43 -16.60
CA SER A 112 14.04 16.66 -17.94
C SER A 112 14.76 15.44 -18.54
N ASP A 113 15.18 14.46 -17.72
CA ASP A 113 15.85 13.25 -18.19
C ASP A 113 14.87 12.33 -18.93
N LEU A 114 13.56 12.45 -18.65
CA LEU A 114 12.51 11.66 -19.29
C LEU A 114 12.19 12.20 -20.69
N GLY A 115 12.18 13.52 -20.88
CA GLY A 115 11.94 14.20 -22.15
C GLY A 115 10.50 14.10 -22.70
N SER A 116 9.78 13.02 -22.38
CA SER A 116 8.37 12.79 -22.68
C SER A 116 7.86 11.57 -21.90
N ALA A 117 6.54 11.32 -21.99
CA ALA A 117 5.96 10.04 -21.61
C ALA A 117 6.72 8.83 -22.20
N LEU A 118 6.95 8.83 -23.51
CA LEU A 118 7.61 7.70 -24.21
C LEU A 118 9.09 7.54 -23.80
N GLY A 119 9.77 8.64 -23.47
CA GLY A 119 11.13 8.55 -22.94
C GLY A 119 11.17 7.90 -21.56
N ALA A 120 10.15 8.11 -20.73
CA ALA A 120 9.99 7.37 -19.47
C ALA A 120 9.76 5.86 -19.70
N ASP A 121 9.02 5.46 -20.75
CA ASP A 121 8.89 4.04 -21.12
C ASP A 121 10.23 3.43 -21.49
N ALA A 122 11.04 4.16 -22.28
CA ALA A 122 12.38 3.69 -22.66
C ALA A 122 13.29 3.50 -21.44
N LEU A 123 13.17 4.36 -20.41
CA LEU A 123 13.89 4.19 -19.15
C LEU A 123 13.40 2.96 -18.37
N CYS A 124 12.09 2.74 -18.31
CA CYS A 124 11.51 1.53 -17.71
C CYS A 124 11.94 0.26 -18.43
N GLN A 125 11.95 0.27 -19.77
CA GLN A 125 12.40 -0.86 -20.58
C GLN A 125 13.89 -1.14 -20.33
N ALA A 126 14.74 -0.11 -20.30
CA ALA A 126 16.16 -0.25 -20.02
C ALA A 126 16.43 -0.81 -18.60
N ALA A 127 15.66 -0.37 -17.60
CA ALA A 127 15.73 -0.91 -16.24
C ALA A 127 15.34 -2.40 -16.21
N ALA A 128 14.23 -2.77 -16.86
CA ALA A 128 13.80 -4.17 -16.96
C ALA A 128 14.85 -5.07 -17.64
N GLU A 129 15.53 -4.58 -18.68
CA GLU A 129 16.59 -5.32 -19.37
C GLU A 129 17.85 -5.50 -18.52
N ALA A 130 18.14 -4.56 -17.62
CA ALA A 130 19.29 -4.61 -16.71
C ALA A 130 19.00 -5.35 -15.40
N GLY A 131 17.72 -5.58 -15.08
CA GLY A 131 17.23 -6.09 -13.80
C GLY A 131 17.18 -7.61 -13.68
N ASP A 132 16.20 -8.08 -12.90
CA ASP A 132 15.89 -9.49 -12.70
C ASP A 132 15.60 -10.19 -14.05
N PRO A 133 16.15 -11.39 -14.30
CA PRO A 133 15.94 -12.11 -15.57
C PRO A 133 14.47 -12.35 -15.94
N ARG A 134 13.55 -12.34 -14.96
CA ARG A 134 12.10 -12.45 -15.19
C ARG A 134 11.51 -11.25 -15.90
N LEU A 135 12.17 -10.09 -15.85
CA LEU A 135 11.74 -8.84 -16.50
C LEU A 135 12.20 -8.76 -17.97
N ALA A 136 13.31 -9.41 -18.32
CA ALA A 136 13.89 -9.31 -19.66
C ALA A 136 12.94 -9.85 -20.76
N GLY A 137 12.90 -9.16 -21.90
CA GLY A 137 12.10 -9.56 -23.07
C GLY A 137 10.60 -9.24 -22.97
N ARG A 138 10.17 -8.52 -21.94
CA ARG A 138 8.81 -8.03 -21.73
C ARG A 138 8.66 -6.56 -22.10
N THR A 139 7.43 -6.09 -22.22
CA THR A 139 7.11 -4.69 -22.52
C THR A 139 6.72 -3.94 -21.26
N TYR A 140 7.44 -2.85 -20.97
CA TYR A 140 7.13 -1.98 -19.83
C TYR A 140 6.72 -0.58 -20.26
N VAL A 141 5.73 -0.04 -19.55
CA VAL A 141 5.35 1.38 -19.61
C VAL A 141 5.55 2.03 -18.26
N ALA A 142 6.01 3.28 -18.25
CA ALA A 142 6.05 4.09 -17.05
C ALA A 142 4.64 4.59 -16.70
N TRP A 143 4.27 4.55 -15.41
CA TRP A 143 3.06 5.18 -14.90
C TRP A 143 3.21 6.70 -14.84
N VAL A 144 3.31 7.32 -16.01
CA VAL A 144 3.38 8.78 -16.15
C VAL A 144 2.37 9.29 -17.17
N SER A 145 1.89 10.51 -16.96
CA SER A 145 1.03 11.24 -17.88
C SER A 145 1.73 12.48 -18.41
N ASP A 146 1.40 12.87 -19.64
CA ASP A 146 1.72 14.18 -20.21
C ASP A 146 0.47 14.78 -20.89
N SER A 147 0.61 15.94 -21.53
CA SER A 147 -0.52 16.63 -22.18
C SER A 147 -1.18 15.85 -23.31
N THR A 148 -0.53 14.79 -23.81
CA THR A 148 -1.02 13.98 -24.94
C THR A 148 -1.40 12.56 -24.54
N SER A 149 -1.00 12.11 -23.36
CA SER A 149 -1.16 10.73 -22.91
C SER A 149 -1.47 10.64 -21.41
N HIS A 150 -2.41 9.78 -21.06
CA HIS A 150 -2.78 9.49 -19.68
C HIS A 150 -2.16 8.17 -19.26
N ALA A 151 -1.56 8.08 -18.06
CA ALA A 151 -1.00 6.85 -17.52
C ALA A 151 -1.99 5.66 -17.62
N LEU A 152 -3.28 5.89 -17.31
CA LEU A 152 -4.32 4.87 -17.44
C LEU A 152 -4.58 4.40 -18.88
N GLY A 153 -4.43 5.29 -19.86
CA GLY A 153 -4.57 4.93 -21.27
C GLY A 153 -3.39 4.08 -21.77
N ARG A 154 -2.21 4.30 -21.19
CA ARG A 154 -0.94 3.67 -21.61
C ARG A 154 -0.81 2.23 -21.15
N VAL A 155 -1.35 1.88 -19.99
CA VAL A 155 -1.48 0.47 -19.57
C VAL A 155 -2.56 -0.29 -20.36
N ALA A 156 -3.28 0.37 -21.29
CA ALA A 156 -4.22 -0.23 -22.24
C ALA A 156 -5.16 -1.27 -21.59
N ALA A 157 -5.21 -2.50 -22.11
CA ALA A 157 -6.00 -3.59 -21.56
C ALA A 157 -5.27 -4.40 -20.47
N ALA A 158 -4.02 -4.05 -20.17
CA ALA A 158 -3.21 -4.84 -19.25
C ALA A 158 -3.86 -4.95 -17.87
N SER A 159 -3.66 -6.10 -17.24
CA SER A 159 -4.28 -6.47 -15.97
C SER A 159 -3.36 -7.39 -15.19
N GLY A 160 -3.60 -7.51 -13.88
CA GLY A 160 -2.89 -8.42 -13.00
C GLY A 160 -1.39 -8.16 -12.89
N TRP A 161 -1.00 -7.38 -11.87
CA TRP A 161 0.40 -7.02 -11.62
C TRP A 161 0.89 -7.61 -10.31
N VAL A 162 2.07 -8.23 -10.37
CA VAL A 162 2.81 -8.73 -9.20
C VAL A 162 4.14 -8.01 -9.06
N ARG A 163 4.59 -7.86 -7.83
CA ARG A 163 5.97 -7.47 -7.51
C ARG A 163 6.94 -8.62 -7.81
N LEU A 164 8.23 -8.33 -7.78
CA LEU A 164 9.28 -9.34 -7.97
C LEU A 164 9.35 -10.42 -6.86
N ASP A 165 8.79 -10.17 -5.68
CA ASP A 165 8.65 -11.17 -4.62
C ASP A 165 7.39 -12.02 -4.76
N GLY A 166 6.58 -11.80 -5.81
CA GLY A 166 5.36 -12.53 -6.09
C GLY A 166 4.12 -12.00 -5.40
N GLU A 167 4.23 -10.98 -4.55
CA GLU A 167 3.06 -10.37 -3.90
C GLU A 167 2.28 -9.50 -4.91
N PRO A 168 0.94 -9.56 -4.92
CA PRO A 168 0.13 -8.83 -5.90
C PRO A 168 0.16 -7.32 -5.66
N PHE A 169 0.51 -6.53 -6.65
CA PHE A 169 0.36 -5.07 -6.57
C PHE A 169 -1.10 -4.66 -6.80
N ALA A 170 -1.70 -5.12 -7.91
CA ALA A 170 -3.10 -4.86 -8.24
C ALA A 170 -3.67 -6.07 -8.98
N VAL A 171 -4.85 -6.53 -8.56
CA VAL A 171 -5.50 -7.73 -9.12
C VAL A 171 -5.94 -7.53 -10.57
N ASP A 172 -6.43 -6.33 -10.89
CA ASP A 172 -6.92 -5.99 -12.21
C ASP A 172 -6.85 -4.48 -12.47
N ARG A 173 -7.10 -4.09 -13.72
CA ARG A 173 -7.12 -2.67 -14.10
C ARG A 173 -8.19 -1.85 -13.35
N PRO A 174 -9.44 -2.32 -13.16
CA PRO A 174 -10.40 -1.62 -12.32
C PRO A 174 -9.93 -1.36 -10.89
N ALA A 175 -9.25 -2.32 -10.25
CA ALA A 175 -8.65 -2.18 -8.93
C ALA A 175 -7.54 -1.12 -8.95
N LEU A 176 -6.65 -1.15 -9.94
CA LEU A 176 -5.61 -0.14 -10.11
C LEU A 176 -6.20 1.28 -10.19
N VAL A 177 -7.24 1.48 -11.01
CA VAL A 177 -7.94 2.77 -11.16
C VAL A 177 -8.65 3.22 -9.88
N ALA A 178 -9.22 2.26 -9.15
CA ALA A 178 -9.86 2.53 -7.87
C ALA A 178 -8.86 2.91 -6.76
N GLY A 179 -7.55 2.72 -6.98
CA GLY A 179 -6.51 2.83 -5.96
C GLY A 179 -6.40 1.58 -5.09
N ARG A 180 -7.01 0.45 -5.46
CA ARG A 180 -6.91 -0.80 -4.68
C ARG A 180 -5.57 -1.49 -4.96
N VAL A 181 -4.50 -0.87 -4.49
CA VAL A 181 -3.14 -1.42 -4.49
C VAL A 181 -2.93 -2.21 -3.21
N LEU A 182 -2.70 -3.50 -3.35
CA LEU A 182 -2.60 -4.46 -2.24
C LEU A 182 -1.23 -4.34 -1.55
N TYR A 183 -0.16 -4.44 -2.35
CA TYR A 183 1.23 -4.23 -1.93
C TYR A 183 1.88 -3.09 -2.73
N PRO A 184 2.69 -2.22 -2.09
CA PRO A 184 3.26 -1.04 -2.73
C PRO A 184 4.38 -1.40 -3.73
N PRO A 185 4.64 -0.57 -4.77
CA PRO A 185 5.62 -0.85 -5.81
C PRO A 185 7.06 -0.49 -5.38
N ARG A 186 7.46 -0.87 -4.16
CA ARG A 186 8.75 -0.47 -3.54
C ARG A 186 9.93 -1.41 -3.84
N LEU A 187 9.70 -2.47 -4.61
CA LEU A 187 10.80 -3.31 -5.08
C LEU A 187 11.31 -2.76 -6.40
N ASP A 188 12.62 -2.61 -6.52
CA ASP A 188 13.23 -2.15 -7.75
C ASP A 188 13.37 -3.25 -8.81
N GLU A 189 13.93 -2.95 -9.98
CA GLU A 189 14.15 -3.93 -11.04
C GLU A 189 15.05 -5.11 -10.63
N HIS A 190 15.81 -4.99 -9.53
CA HIS A 190 16.65 -6.05 -8.98
C HIS A 190 15.97 -6.83 -7.85
N GLY A 191 14.79 -6.38 -7.41
CA GLY A 191 14.06 -6.94 -6.27
C GLY A 191 14.49 -6.35 -4.93
N ASP A 192 15.34 -5.32 -4.92
CA ASP A 192 15.74 -4.64 -3.70
C ASP A 192 14.64 -3.69 -3.23
N ASP A 193 14.38 -3.68 -1.92
CA ASP A 193 13.34 -2.84 -1.32
C ASP A 193 13.88 -1.42 -1.08
N VAL A 194 13.48 -0.47 -1.92
CA VAL A 194 13.96 0.91 -1.87
C VAL A 194 13.59 1.63 -0.56
N ALA A 195 12.58 1.14 0.18
CA ALA A 195 12.21 1.69 1.48
C ALA A 195 13.18 1.34 2.61
N THR A 196 13.98 0.30 2.44
CA THR A 196 15.01 -0.07 3.43
C THR A 196 16.23 0.85 3.37
N THR A 197 16.52 1.38 2.18
CA THR A 197 17.64 2.31 1.94
C THR A 197 17.23 3.79 1.99
N ALA A 198 15.94 4.09 2.00
CA ALA A 198 15.43 5.46 2.04
C ALA A 198 15.79 6.14 3.36
N SER A 199 16.47 7.27 3.27
CA SER A 199 16.81 8.14 4.40
C SER A 199 15.76 9.21 4.64
N THR A 200 15.00 9.56 3.60
CA THR A 200 13.99 10.61 3.59
C THR A 200 12.83 10.27 2.64
N ASP A 201 11.71 10.97 2.77
CA ASP A 201 10.54 10.84 1.89
C ASP A 201 10.86 11.06 0.42
N VAL A 202 11.85 11.91 0.12
CA VAL A 202 12.21 12.23 -1.26
C VAL A 202 12.94 11.08 -1.94
N ASP A 203 13.54 10.15 -1.19
CA ASP A 203 14.19 8.95 -1.74
C ASP A 203 13.16 7.93 -2.25
N LEU A 204 11.91 8.08 -1.80
CA LEU A 204 10.76 7.24 -2.18
C LEU A 204 9.84 7.91 -3.20
N LEU A 205 10.15 9.13 -3.63
CA LEU A 205 9.35 9.86 -4.60
C LEU A 205 9.34 9.12 -5.94
N VAL A 206 8.13 8.88 -6.47
CA VAL A 206 7.94 8.45 -7.85
C VAL A 206 7.24 9.54 -8.65
N PHE A 207 7.75 9.83 -9.85
CA PHE A 207 7.10 10.78 -10.76
C PHE A 207 5.93 10.14 -11.48
N SER A 208 4.86 10.92 -11.68
CA SER A 208 3.71 10.48 -12.45
C SER A 208 3.10 11.56 -13.34
N GLY A 209 3.02 12.81 -12.91
CA GLY A 209 2.23 13.84 -13.61
C GLY A 209 0.75 13.48 -13.73
N THR A 210 0.30 12.55 -12.90
CA THR A 210 -0.99 11.88 -12.99
C THR A 210 -1.86 12.29 -11.80
N GLY A 211 -3.14 12.57 -12.07
CA GLY A 211 -4.17 12.75 -11.04
C GLY A 211 -4.64 11.40 -10.46
N SER A 212 -5.52 11.47 -9.47
CA SER A 212 -5.93 10.29 -8.69
C SER A 212 -6.71 9.23 -9.48
N THR A 213 -7.10 9.51 -10.72
CA THR A 213 -7.85 8.63 -11.60
C THR A 213 -7.00 8.07 -12.75
N GLY A 214 -5.68 8.32 -12.74
CA GLY A 214 -4.80 7.90 -13.84
C GLY A 214 -4.77 8.86 -15.04
N PHE A 215 -5.48 9.99 -14.97
CA PHE A 215 -5.51 11.02 -16.01
C PHE A 215 -4.43 12.07 -15.80
N HIS A 216 -4.04 12.77 -16.87
CA HIS A 216 -3.06 13.86 -16.79
C HIS A 216 -3.52 14.96 -15.83
N SER A 217 -2.60 15.39 -14.98
CA SER A 217 -2.80 16.57 -14.13
C SER A 217 -2.24 17.79 -14.84
N ALA A 218 -3.12 18.57 -15.47
CA ALA A 218 -2.73 19.73 -16.27
C ALA A 218 -1.81 20.69 -15.49
N GLY A 219 -0.65 21.01 -16.10
CA GLY A 219 0.37 21.87 -15.49
C GLY A 219 1.32 21.17 -14.50
N ASN A 220 1.06 19.91 -14.13
CA ASN A 220 1.84 19.18 -13.13
C ASN A 220 2.66 18.03 -13.74
N SER A 221 3.27 18.27 -14.90
CA SER A 221 4.08 17.29 -15.64
C SER A 221 5.42 17.89 -16.09
N CYS A 222 5.89 18.97 -15.46
CA CYS A 222 7.15 19.63 -15.84
C CYS A 222 7.26 20.00 -17.32
N ALA A 223 6.21 20.63 -17.87
CA ALA A 223 6.12 20.90 -19.30
C ALA A 223 6.33 19.63 -20.13
N ASP A 224 5.51 18.60 -19.86
CA ASP A 224 5.58 17.30 -20.52
C ASP A 224 6.97 16.65 -20.43
N TRP A 225 7.56 16.69 -19.24
CA TRP A 225 8.83 16.05 -18.89
C TRP A 225 10.05 16.65 -19.59
N SER A 226 9.95 17.90 -20.06
CA SER A 226 11.06 18.61 -20.70
C SER A 226 11.66 19.72 -19.82
N GLY A 227 10.90 20.17 -18.81
CA GLY A 227 11.26 21.30 -17.95
C GLY A 227 11.90 20.90 -16.62
N THR A 228 12.66 21.83 -16.06
CA THR A 228 13.26 21.73 -14.71
C THR A 228 12.60 22.67 -13.69
N THR A 229 11.62 23.45 -14.15
CA THR A 229 10.87 24.43 -13.35
C THR A 229 9.39 24.09 -13.32
N GLY A 230 8.71 24.51 -12.26
CA GLY A 230 7.28 24.25 -12.08
C GLY A 230 7.03 23.10 -11.11
N GLN A 231 5.83 22.52 -11.21
CA GLN A 231 5.39 21.44 -10.35
C GLN A 231 5.19 20.15 -11.14
N VAL A 232 5.27 19.04 -10.40
CA VAL A 232 4.96 17.71 -10.89
C VAL A 232 4.16 16.95 -9.85
N MET A 233 3.13 16.24 -10.31
CA MET A 233 2.46 15.26 -9.47
C MET A 233 3.33 14.01 -9.38
N GLY A 234 3.38 13.45 -8.18
CA GLY A 234 4.03 12.18 -7.92
C GLY A 234 3.32 11.44 -6.82
N GLY A 235 3.88 10.29 -6.48
CA GLY A 235 3.48 9.53 -5.31
C GLY A 235 4.70 8.93 -4.64
N PHE A 236 4.49 7.88 -3.87
CA PHE A 236 5.56 7.24 -3.14
C PHE A 236 5.62 5.74 -3.39
N ALA A 237 6.83 5.22 -3.57
CA ALA A 237 7.05 3.81 -3.86
C ALA A 237 6.57 2.89 -2.73
N ASP A 238 6.52 3.35 -1.48
CA ASP A 238 6.07 2.58 -0.31
C ASP A 238 4.58 2.77 0.04
N ALA A 239 3.85 3.50 -0.79
CA ALA A 239 2.46 3.84 -0.55
C ALA A 239 1.49 2.90 -1.28
N THR A 240 0.25 2.81 -0.77
CA THR A 240 -0.89 2.20 -1.47
C THR A 240 -1.97 3.26 -1.77
N ASP A 241 -3.21 2.84 -1.97
CA ASP A 241 -4.32 3.69 -2.38
C ASP A 241 -4.05 4.46 -3.69
N ARG A 242 -4.30 5.78 -3.72
CA ARG A 242 -3.95 6.66 -4.84
C ARG A 242 -2.62 7.38 -4.58
N GLN A 243 -2.06 7.21 -3.38
CA GLN A 243 -0.88 7.92 -2.92
C GLN A 243 0.42 7.40 -3.53
N TRP A 244 0.42 6.16 -4.03
CA TRP A 244 1.58 5.61 -4.76
C TRP A 244 1.85 6.32 -6.09
N GLY A 245 0.81 6.81 -6.78
CA GLY A 245 0.92 7.41 -8.10
C GLY A 245 0.46 8.86 -8.20
N SER A 246 -0.18 9.44 -7.19
CA SER A 246 -0.75 10.79 -7.26
C SER A 246 -0.90 11.47 -5.88
N GLY A 247 -0.07 11.07 -4.93
CA GLY A 247 -0.21 11.48 -3.53
C GLY A 247 0.15 12.93 -3.25
N PHE A 248 1.08 13.52 -4.00
CA PHE A 248 1.55 14.87 -3.69
C PHE A 248 2.15 15.61 -4.90
N GLY A 249 2.13 16.94 -4.81
CA GLY A 249 2.85 17.81 -5.74
C GLY A 249 4.25 18.12 -5.22
N THR A 250 5.23 18.07 -6.11
CA THR A 250 6.63 18.44 -5.84
C THR A 250 7.17 19.33 -6.96
N PHE A 251 8.45 19.69 -6.89
CA PHE A 251 9.09 20.57 -7.88
C PHE A 251 9.81 19.77 -8.95
N CYS A 252 9.80 20.29 -10.18
CA CYS A 252 10.51 19.70 -11.32
C CYS A 252 12.04 19.64 -11.18
N SER A 253 12.59 20.39 -10.22
CA SER A 253 14.01 20.35 -9.87
C SER A 253 14.39 19.17 -8.98
N ARG A 254 13.41 18.44 -8.45
CA ARG A 254 13.67 17.21 -7.69
C ARG A 254 14.03 16.09 -8.65
N ARG A 255 14.66 15.06 -8.08
CA ARG A 255 14.82 13.76 -8.74
C ARG A 255 13.80 12.80 -8.14
N GLY A 256 13.33 11.85 -8.93
CA GLY A 256 12.40 10.83 -8.50
C GLY A 256 12.51 9.59 -9.37
N ARG A 257 11.98 8.48 -8.86
CA ARG A 257 11.96 7.19 -9.56
C ARG A 257 10.76 7.10 -10.50
N LEU A 258 10.71 6.05 -11.31
CA LEU A 258 9.56 5.71 -12.15
C LEU A 258 8.93 4.40 -11.67
N VAL A 259 7.60 4.32 -11.68
CA VAL A 259 6.91 3.03 -11.54
C VAL A 259 6.72 2.45 -12.94
N CYS A 260 7.23 1.24 -13.15
CA CYS A 260 7.23 0.54 -14.43
C CYS A 260 6.25 -0.63 -14.37
N LEU A 261 5.23 -0.63 -15.23
CA LEU A 261 4.22 -1.68 -15.31
C LEU A 261 4.39 -2.50 -16.58
N GLY A 262 4.43 -3.81 -16.44
CA GLY A 262 4.30 -4.73 -17.56
C GLY A 262 2.93 -4.60 -18.22
N VAL A 263 2.89 -4.71 -19.55
CA VAL A 263 1.66 -4.56 -20.34
C VAL A 263 1.38 -5.72 -21.31
N ASP A 264 2.09 -6.83 -21.14
CA ASP A 264 2.02 -7.97 -22.07
C ASP A 264 0.75 -8.80 -21.90
N TYR A 265 0.10 -8.74 -20.73
CA TYR A 265 -1.04 -9.59 -20.38
C TYR A 265 -2.26 -8.80 -19.89
N ASP A 266 -3.46 -9.27 -20.18
CA ASP A 266 -4.75 -8.70 -19.76
C ASP A 266 -5.52 -9.57 -18.76
N GLU A 267 -4.88 -10.61 -18.23
CA GLU A 267 -5.46 -11.52 -17.25
C GLU A 267 -5.44 -10.94 -15.84
N ALA A 268 -6.59 -10.99 -15.15
CA ALA A 268 -6.68 -10.60 -13.75
C ALA A 268 -6.03 -11.66 -12.85
N LEU A 269 -5.41 -11.21 -11.76
CA LEU A 269 -4.97 -12.13 -10.71
C LEU A 269 -6.18 -12.76 -10.02
N THR A 270 -5.99 -14.00 -9.57
CA THR A 270 -6.94 -14.59 -8.64
C THR A 270 -6.96 -13.77 -7.36
N ALA A 271 -8.14 -13.62 -6.75
CA ALA A 271 -8.28 -12.97 -5.47
C ALA A 271 -7.33 -13.59 -4.43
N LEU A 272 -6.83 -12.77 -3.51
CA LEU A 272 -6.00 -13.25 -2.41
C LEU A 272 -6.76 -14.34 -1.63
N PRO A 273 -6.06 -15.40 -1.19
CA PRO A 273 -6.68 -16.42 -0.35
C PRO A 273 -7.19 -15.78 0.94
N GLU A 274 -8.26 -16.34 1.49
CA GLU A 274 -8.73 -15.93 2.82
C GLU A 274 -7.60 -16.14 3.84
N PRO A 275 -7.34 -15.18 4.76
CA PRO A 275 -6.38 -15.39 5.82
C PRO A 275 -6.71 -16.66 6.62
N PRO A 276 -5.72 -17.49 6.97
CA PRO A 276 -5.93 -18.64 7.84
C PRO A 276 -6.74 -18.27 9.09
N SER A 277 -7.53 -19.21 9.62
CA SER A 277 -8.29 -18.98 10.85
C SER A 277 -7.40 -18.68 12.07
N THR A 278 -6.12 -19.04 12.00
CA THR A 278 -5.08 -18.77 13.00
C THR A 278 -4.34 -17.45 12.77
N ALA A 279 -4.60 -16.75 11.66
CA ALA A 279 -3.92 -15.51 11.34
C ALA A 279 -4.40 -14.38 12.25
N ARG A 280 -3.46 -13.56 12.71
CA ARG A 280 -3.79 -12.36 13.46
C ARG A 280 -4.31 -11.27 12.53
N ARG A 281 -5.16 -10.38 13.03
CA ARG A 281 -5.78 -9.31 12.25
C ARG A 281 -5.15 -7.96 12.54
N VAL A 282 -5.00 -7.14 11.51
CA VAL A 282 -4.56 -5.74 11.60
C VAL A 282 -5.49 -4.86 10.78
N PHE A 283 -5.84 -3.69 11.30
CA PHE A 283 -6.67 -2.71 10.59
C PHE A 283 -6.48 -1.30 11.13
N SER A 284 -7.01 -0.33 10.40
CA SER A 284 -7.16 1.06 10.86
C SER A 284 -8.59 1.34 11.26
N THR A 285 -8.80 2.13 12.32
CA THR A 285 -10.15 2.61 12.65
C THR A 285 -10.65 3.58 11.57
N ALA A 286 -11.94 3.49 11.22
CA ALA A 286 -12.60 4.43 10.31
C ALA A 286 -12.95 5.76 11.01
N VAL A 287 -13.23 5.68 12.31
CA VAL A 287 -13.54 6.82 13.16
C VAL A 287 -12.25 7.35 13.75
N ALA A 288 -12.09 8.67 13.63
CA ALA A 288 -11.01 9.33 14.30
C ALA A 288 -11.31 9.41 15.81
N ALA A 289 -10.36 8.96 16.63
CA ALA A 289 -10.50 9.05 18.06
C ALA A 289 -9.90 10.36 18.58
N THR A 290 -10.58 11.00 19.51
CA THR A 290 -9.96 11.97 20.41
C THR A 290 -9.35 11.18 21.57
N ALA A 291 -8.03 11.02 21.52
CA ALA A 291 -7.30 10.03 22.32
C ALA A 291 -7.17 10.41 23.81
N THR A 292 -8.06 9.94 24.69
CA THR A 292 -8.03 10.35 26.12
C THR A 292 -7.16 9.54 27.05
N SER A 293 -6.65 8.40 26.58
CA SER A 293 -5.70 7.53 27.27
C SER A 293 -5.37 6.39 26.31
N ARG A 294 -4.29 5.64 26.57
CA ARG A 294 -4.05 4.38 25.87
C ARG A 294 -5.25 3.42 25.99
N GLY A 295 -5.81 3.28 27.18
CA GLY A 295 -6.97 2.39 27.41
C GLY A 295 -8.21 2.79 26.58
N HIS A 296 -8.40 4.08 26.30
CA HIS A 296 -9.43 4.54 25.37
C HIS A 296 -9.13 4.05 23.94
N LEU A 297 -7.89 4.20 23.47
CA LEU A 297 -7.48 3.76 22.14
C LEU A 297 -7.62 2.25 21.97
N ASP A 298 -7.21 1.47 22.97
CA ASP A 298 -7.41 0.01 23.00
C ASP A 298 -8.90 -0.36 22.96
N ALA A 299 -9.75 0.33 23.75
CA ALA A 299 -11.19 0.13 23.72
C ALA A 299 -11.83 0.49 22.36
N ALA A 300 -11.31 1.51 21.68
CA ALA A 300 -11.73 1.87 20.33
C ALA A 300 -11.35 0.78 19.31
N CYS A 301 -10.15 0.20 19.44
CA CYS A 301 -9.73 -0.96 18.64
C CYS A 301 -10.62 -2.17 18.87
N GLN A 302 -10.88 -2.52 20.13
CA GLN A 302 -11.76 -3.64 20.46
C GLN A 302 -13.20 -3.41 19.93
N THR A 303 -13.75 -2.21 20.11
CA THR A 303 -15.10 -1.87 19.61
C THR A 303 -15.20 -1.99 18.09
N ALA A 304 -14.17 -1.54 17.36
CA ALA A 304 -14.12 -1.66 15.91
C ALA A 304 -14.01 -3.13 15.47
N ALA A 305 -13.21 -3.93 16.16
CA ALA A 305 -13.08 -5.36 15.91
C ALA A 305 -14.41 -6.09 16.15
N ASP A 306 -15.06 -5.85 17.29
CA ASP A 306 -16.36 -6.44 17.64
C ASP A 306 -17.44 -6.06 16.61
N GLY A 307 -17.45 -4.79 16.20
CA GLY A 307 -18.38 -4.29 15.17
C GLY A 307 -18.18 -4.94 13.79
N ALA A 308 -16.97 -5.39 13.49
CA ALA A 308 -16.65 -6.15 12.27
C ALA A 308 -16.77 -7.68 12.46
N GLY A 309 -17.18 -8.15 13.64
CA GLY A 309 -17.29 -9.58 13.94
C GLY A 309 -15.95 -10.29 14.08
N LEU A 310 -14.85 -9.56 14.33
CA LEU A 310 -13.54 -10.15 14.60
C LEU A 310 -13.46 -10.59 16.07
N SER A 311 -12.87 -11.76 16.31
CA SER A 311 -12.64 -12.28 17.66
C SER A 311 -11.19 -12.03 18.12
N GLY A 312 -10.99 -12.08 19.43
CA GLY A 312 -9.66 -11.87 20.05
C GLY A 312 -9.54 -10.53 20.77
N THR A 313 -8.33 -10.22 21.20
CA THR A 313 -7.99 -8.97 21.89
C THR A 313 -7.23 -8.06 20.95
N PHE A 314 -7.73 -6.84 20.77
CA PHE A 314 -7.14 -5.84 19.88
C PHE A 314 -6.62 -4.65 20.68
N LEU A 315 -5.35 -4.32 20.48
CA LEU A 315 -4.71 -3.16 21.10
C LEU A 315 -4.32 -2.14 20.02
N ALA A 316 -4.27 -0.87 20.43
CA ALA A 316 -3.76 0.21 19.61
C ALA A 316 -2.22 0.13 19.51
N LEU A 317 -1.70 0.25 18.30
CA LEU A 317 -0.28 0.40 18.04
C LEU A 317 0.12 1.86 18.25
N VAL A 318 0.28 2.23 19.52
CA VAL A 318 0.55 3.59 19.97
C VAL A 318 1.65 3.57 21.04
N SER A 319 2.61 4.47 20.95
CA SER A 319 3.63 4.65 21.99
C SER A 319 3.12 5.60 23.08
N SER A 320 3.66 5.43 24.29
CA SER A 320 3.44 6.35 25.39
C SER A 320 4.73 6.68 26.12
N THR A 321 4.69 7.67 27.00
CA THR A 321 5.78 7.93 27.96
C THR A 321 6.08 6.73 28.88
N SER A 322 5.15 5.79 29.01
CA SER A 322 5.29 4.58 29.84
C SER A 322 5.85 3.35 29.11
N GLY A 323 5.93 3.36 27.77
CA GLY A 323 6.42 2.22 27.00
C GLY A 323 6.30 2.42 25.49
N ALA A 324 7.13 1.71 24.73
CA ALA A 324 7.04 1.71 23.28
C ALA A 324 5.82 0.91 22.83
N ALA A 325 5.19 1.28 21.71
CA ALA A 325 4.04 0.55 21.19
C ALA A 325 4.31 -0.95 21.02
N ALA A 326 5.53 -1.31 20.58
CA ALA A 326 5.96 -2.69 20.36
C ALA A 326 5.93 -3.56 21.63
N ASP A 327 6.21 -2.98 22.80
CA ASP A 327 6.30 -3.72 24.07
C ASP A 327 4.96 -4.32 24.52
N PHE A 328 3.86 -3.89 23.91
CA PHE A 328 2.51 -4.32 24.24
C PHE A 328 2.05 -5.52 23.39
N PHE A 329 2.85 -6.03 22.46
CA PHE A 329 2.47 -7.12 21.56
C PHE A 329 3.38 -8.33 21.71
N VAL A 330 2.83 -9.53 21.48
CA VAL A 330 3.61 -10.77 21.49
C VAL A 330 4.30 -11.03 20.15
N SER A 331 5.61 -11.28 20.19
CA SER A 331 6.45 -11.55 19.02
C SER A 331 6.24 -12.93 18.42
N ASP A 332 5.87 -13.93 19.25
CA ASP A 332 5.91 -15.35 18.86
C ASP A 332 4.59 -15.82 18.20
N GLY A 333 3.75 -14.89 17.75
CA GLY A 333 2.49 -15.19 17.07
C GLY A 333 2.63 -15.33 15.55
N GLY A 334 1.56 -15.79 14.91
CA GLY A 334 1.48 -15.85 13.44
C GLY A 334 1.49 -14.46 12.77
N PRO A 335 1.63 -14.40 11.45
CA PRO A 335 1.58 -13.15 10.69
C PRO A 335 0.26 -12.38 10.88
N TRP A 336 0.32 -11.06 10.70
CA TRP A 336 -0.87 -10.20 10.67
C TRP A 336 -1.38 -9.99 9.25
N PHE A 337 -2.69 -10.12 9.10
CA PHE A 337 -3.40 -9.92 7.85
C PHE A 337 -4.43 -8.80 7.97
N ARG A 338 -4.64 -8.09 6.87
CA ARG A 338 -5.75 -7.14 6.75
C ARG A 338 -7.06 -7.87 6.42
N SER A 339 -8.16 -7.14 6.44
CA SER A 339 -9.49 -7.67 6.10
C SER A 339 -9.60 -8.10 4.64
N ASP A 340 -8.77 -7.58 3.74
CA ASP A 340 -8.74 -7.97 2.31
C ASP A 340 -7.80 -9.12 1.97
N GLY A 341 -7.24 -9.81 2.95
CA GLY A 341 -6.38 -10.97 2.73
C GLY A 341 -4.91 -10.66 2.54
N VAL A 342 -4.50 -9.38 2.52
CA VAL A 342 -3.08 -9.01 2.45
C VAL A 342 -2.37 -9.38 3.73
N ARG A 343 -1.26 -10.11 3.61
CA ARG A 343 -0.31 -10.37 4.70
C ARG A 343 0.54 -9.13 4.90
N ALA A 344 0.07 -8.22 5.76
CA ALA A 344 0.73 -6.93 5.95
C ALA A 344 2.00 -7.02 6.81
N ILE A 345 2.09 -8.02 7.70
CA ILE A 345 3.28 -8.28 8.51
C ILE A 345 3.54 -9.78 8.52
N SER A 346 4.51 -10.21 7.73
CA SER A 346 4.96 -11.61 7.62
C SER A 346 5.80 -12.07 8.80
N ASP A 347 6.67 -11.21 9.32
CA ASP A 347 7.54 -11.47 10.48
C ASP A 347 7.20 -10.51 11.64
N PRO A 348 6.36 -10.95 12.57
CA PRO A 348 6.01 -10.20 13.76
C PRO A 348 7.18 -9.77 14.64
N ALA A 349 8.17 -10.64 14.81
CA ALA A 349 9.31 -10.35 15.67
C ALA A 349 10.19 -9.26 15.04
N ALA A 350 10.46 -9.35 13.74
CA ALA A 350 11.18 -8.32 13.01
C ALA A 350 10.41 -6.99 13.01
N PHE A 351 9.10 -7.00 12.78
CA PHE A 351 8.28 -5.80 12.81
C PHE A 351 8.31 -5.12 14.18
N LEU A 352 8.08 -5.85 15.27
CA LEU A 352 8.11 -5.30 16.63
C LEU A 352 9.52 -4.83 17.03
N ALA A 353 10.58 -5.32 16.38
CA ALA A 353 11.95 -4.82 16.52
C ALA A 353 12.27 -3.61 15.61
N GLY A 354 11.29 -3.04 14.91
CA GLY A 354 11.42 -1.85 14.06
C GLY A 354 11.59 -2.15 12.56
N GLY A 355 11.39 -3.40 12.13
CA GLY A 355 11.34 -3.80 10.73
C GLY A 355 10.10 -3.27 10.01
N LEU A 356 10.21 -3.01 8.71
CA LEU A 356 9.10 -2.47 7.91
C LEU A 356 8.00 -3.53 7.70
N PRO A 357 6.71 -3.16 7.71
CA PRO A 357 5.65 -4.06 7.25
C PRO A 357 5.77 -4.31 5.74
N ASP A 358 5.19 -5.41 5.27
CA ASP A 358 5.17 -5.79 3.85
C ASP A 358 4.21 -4.91 3.03
N ALA A 359 3.12 -4.46 3.67
CA ALA A 359 2.12 -3.58 3.10
C ALA A 359 1.61 -2.55 4.13
N PRO A 360 1.05 -1.41 3.71
CA PRO A 360 0.44 -0.46 4.63
C PRO A 360 -0.72 -1.06 5.43
N LEU A 361 -0.78 -0.68 6.71
CA LEU A 361 -1.72 -1.22 7.69
C LEU A 361 -3.12 -0.55 7.62
N GLY A 362 -3.23 0.52 6.82
CA GLY A 362 -4.32 1.48 6.82
C GLY A 362 -5.67 1.07 6.25
N GLN A 363 -5.98 -0.21 6.13
CA GLN A 363 -7.30 -0.63 5.65
C GLN A 363 -8.33 -0.55 6.77
N SER A 364 -9.49 0.03 6.48
CA SER A 364 -10.60 0.02 7.43
C SER A 364 -11.17 -1.38 7.61
N VAL A 365 -11.50 -1.75 8.85
CA VAL A 365 -12.16 -3.04 9.12
C VAL A 365 -13.63 -3.05 8.69
N MET A 366 -14.27 -1.87 8.64
CA MET A 366 -15.70 -1.71 8.32
C MET A 366 -15.97 -1.41 6.86
N ASP A 367 -14.96 -0.98 6.13
CA ASP A 367 -15.05 -0.56 4.73
C ASP A 367 -13.78 -1.03 4.01
N PRO A 368 -13.87 -1.75 2.88
CA PRO A 368 -12.69 -2.12 2.10
C PRO A 368 -11.85 -0.92 1.61
N THR A 369 -12.30 0.33 1.82
CA THR A 369 -11.50 1.51 1.53
C THR A 369 -10.21 1.59 2.36
N TYR A 370 -9.16 2.04 1.67
CA TYR A 370 -7.90 2.43 2.30
C TYR A 370 -8.12 3.77 3.01
N THR A 371 -7.79 3.83 4.29
CA THR A 371 -7.77 5.10 4.99
C THR A 371 -6.58 5.91 4.49
N THR A 372 -6.81 7.15 4.05
CA THR A 372 -5.72 8.09 3.69
C THR A 372 -5.38 9.02 4.86
N ARG A 373 -5.89 8.70 6.04
CA ARG A 373 -5.79 9.54 7.23
C ARG A 373 -4.41 9.42 7.86
N ALA A 374 -3.98 10.50 8.49
CA ALA A 374 -2.87 10.41 9.41
C ALA A 374 -3.26 9.53 10.61
N ILE A 375 -2.27 8.81 11.14
CA ILE A 375 -2.46 7.95 12.31
C ILE A 375 -1.82 8.54 13.55
N PHE A 376 -2.39 8.22 14.69
CA PHE A 376 -1.81 8.53 15.98
C PHE A 376 -0.73 7.49 16.33
N GLY A 377 0.55 7.88 16.23
CA GLY A 377 1.67 7.00 16.56
C GLY A 377 2.22 7.22 17.97
N GLY A 378 2.22 8.48 18.43
CA GLY A 378 2.68 8.87 19.77
C GLY A 378 4.21 8.96 19.92
N ALA A 379 4.99 8.42 18.98
CA ALA A 379 6.45 8.54 18.93
C ALA A 379 6.96 8.50 17.48
N VAL A 380 8.24 8.79 17.28
CA VAL A 380 8.89 8.79 15.96
C VAL A 380 8.93 7.40 15.30
N ASP A 381 8.89 6.34 16.10
CA ASP A 381 8.68 4.97 15.67
C ASP A 381 8.01 4.17 16.80
N TRP A 382 7.49 2.98 16.48
CA TRP A 382 6.77 2.13 17.43
C TRP A 382 7.68 1.38 18.41
N THR A 383 9.00 1.50 18.27
CA THR A 383 10.01 0.95 19.20
C THR A 383 10.50 1.98 20.22
N ALA A 384 10.15 3.25 20.02
CA ALA A 384 10.46 4.34 20.92
C ALA A 384 9.28 4.66 21.84
N THR A 385 9.61 5.04 23.07
CA THR A 385 8.66 5.72 23.97
C THR A 385 8.41 7.14 23.48
N SER A 386 7.23 7.69 23.77
CA SER A 386 6.90 9.08 23.45
C SER A 386 7.79 10.06 24.20
N ALA A 387 8.28 11.09 23.49
CA ALA A 387 8.84 12.25 24.19
C ALA A 387 7.72 13.02 24.90
N PRO A 388 7.99 13.69 26.04
CA PRO A 388 6.98 14.50 26.72
C PRO A 388 6.32 15.49 25.77
N GLY A 389 5.01 15.33 25.55
CA GLY A 389 4.22 16.19 24.67
C GLY A 389 3.85 15.59 23.30
N GLU A 390 4.58 14.58 22.82
CA GLU A 390 4.30 13.96 21.51
C GLU A 390 3.12 12.98 21.52
N ASP A 391 2.64 12.64 22.71
CA ASP A 391 1.54 11.71 22.98
C ASP A 391 0.28 12.39 23.53
N CYS A 392 0.15 13.71 23.33
CA CYS A 392 -0.88 14.52 23.97
C CYS A 392 -0.88 14.46 25.49
N GLY A 393 0.25 14.06 26.09
CA GLY A 393 0.43 13.86 27.52
C GLY A 393 -0.43 12.74 28.11
N PHE A 394 -1.25 12.04 27.31
CA PHE A 394 -2.41 11.23 27.73
C PHE A 394 -3.34 11.85 28.80
N ASP A 395 -3.05 13.06 29.27
CA ASP A 395 -3.80 13.91 30.19
C ASP A 395 -4.28 15.21 29.49
N PHE A 396 -3.96 15.43 28.20
CA PHE A 396 -4.38 16.56 27.35
C PHE A 396 -4.14 17.98 27.87
N ASP A 397 -3.15 18.19 28.72
CA ASP A 397 -2.74 19.56 29.06
C ASP A 397 -2.02 20.21 27.85
N SER A 398 -2.83 20.93 27.08
CA SER A 398 -2.58 21.78 25.91
C SER A 398 -1.12 22.15 25.60
N GLY A 399 -0.63 21.77 24.42
CA GLY A 399 0.39 22.61 23.76
C GLY A 399 1.33 22.03 22.71
N VAL A 400 1.26 20.74 22.34
CA VAL A 400 2.37 20.12 21.60
C VAL A 400 1.92 19.38 20.35
N SER A 401 2.82 19.39 19.36
CA SER A 401 2.70 18.64 18.11
C SER A 401 2.85 17.15 18.40
N ILE A 402 1.91 16.34 17.93
CA ILE A 402 2.06 14.89 18.03
C ILE A 402 2.87 14.32 16.89
N ALA A 403 3.61 13.26 17.21
CA ALA A 403 4.15 12.35 16.21
C ALA A 403 2.98 11.60 15.56
N ARG A 404 2.71 11.95 14.31
CA ARG A 404 1.74 11.26 13.46
C ARG A 404 2.48 10.55 12.35
N GLY A 405 1.90 9.48 11.86
CA GLY A 405 2.34 8.85 10.61
C GLY A 405 1.22 8.75 9.60
N TRP A 406 1.41 7.92 8.58
CA TRP A 406 0.47 7.76 7.48
C TRP A 406 0.08 6.30 7.32
N SER A 407 -1.21 5.99 7.49
CA SER A 407 -1.73 4.62 7.44
C SER A 407 -1.52 3.92 6.09
N TRP A 408 -1.36 4.70 5.02
CA TRP A 408 -1.15 4.27 3.64
C TRP A 408 0.32 4.10 3.27
N ARG A 409 1.25 4.27 4.21
CA ARG A 409 2.70 4.02 4.05
C ARG A 409 3.11 2.70 4.65
N SER A 410 4.17 2.11 4.10
CA SER A 410 4.79 0.89 4.62
C SER A 410 6.27 1.07 4.98
N SER A 411 6.78 2.30 4.90
CA SER A 411 8.12 2.66 5.42
C SER A 411 8.04 3.18 6.87
N ARG A 412 9.14 3.76 7.36
CA ARG A 412 9.21 4.47 8.65
C ARG A 412 8.14 5.56 8.78
N ASN A 413 7.67 6.11 7.65
CA ASN A 413 6.61 7.10 7.61
C ASN A 413 5.23 6.60 8.01
N LEU A 414 5.09 5.29 8.23
CA LEU A 414 3.92 4.74 8.90
C LEU A 414 3.71 5.39 10.27
N PHE A 415 4.78 5.72 11.02
CA PHE A 415 4.70 6.30 12.37
C PHE A 415 5.28 7.70 12.51
N SER A 416 6.33 8.04 11.78
CA SER A 416 6.91 9.38 11.81
C SER A 416 6.56 10.16 10.55
N SER A 417 5.99 11.34 10.73
CA SER A 417 5.83 12.33 9.69
C SER A 417 6.52 13.59 10.19
N PRO A 418 7.27 14.31 9.33
CA PRO A 418 7.85 15.60 9.71
C PRO A 418 6.76 16.65 10.00
N PHE A 419 5.51 16.35 9.66
CA PHE A 419 4.38 17.22 9.89
C PHE A 419 3.72 16.92 11.24
N GLY A 420 3.93 17.78 12.22
CA GLY A 420 3.16 17.76 13.46
C GLY A 420 1.68 18.05 13.22
N THR A 421 0.82 17.58 14.13
CA THR A 421 -0.59 18.00 14.20
C THR A 421 -1.00 18.25 15.65
N THR A 422 -2.18 18.80 15.87
CA THR A 422 -2.68 19.09 17.22
C THR A 422 -3.43 17.89 17.78
N CYS A 423 -3.48 17.76 19.10
CA CYS A 423 -4.19 16.68 19.81
C CYS A 423 -5.69 16.60 19.53
N ASP A 424 -6.30 17.73 19.15
CA ASP A 424 -7.72 17.78 18.79
C ASP A 424 -7.98 17.32 17.35
N SER A 425 -6.92 17.00 16.59
CA SER A 425 -7.06 16.57 15.21
C SER A 425 -7.59 15.15 15.14
N PRO A 426 -8.62 14.90 14.32
CA PRO A 426 -9.16 13.57 14.16
C PRO A 426 -8.15 12.66 13.44
N LEU A 427 -7.52 11.74 14.18
CA LEU A 427 -6.57 10.75 13.66
C LEU A 427 -7.11 9.33 13.74
N ALA A 428 -6.72 8.49 12.77
CA ALA A 428 -7.00 7.07 12.80
C ALA A 428 -6.05 6.33 13.74
N ILE A 429 -6.45 5.14 14.18
CA ILE A 429 -5.66 4.26 15.05
C ILE A 429 -5.38 2.98 14.28
N ILE A 430 -4.14 2.51 14.33
CA ILE A 430 -3.78 1.16 13.88
C ILE A 430 -4.03 0.18 15.02
N CYS A 431 -4.82 -0.86 14.76
CA CYS A 431 -5.23 -1.87 15.71
C CYS A 431 -4.64 -3.22 15.31
N LEU A 432 -3.90 -3.86 16.22
CA LEU A 432 -3.33 -5.19 16.02
C LEU A 432 -3.96 -6.17 17.02
N GLN A 433 -4.29 -7.37 16.54
CA GLN A 433 -4.65 -8.48 17.40
C GLN A 433 -3.42 -8.98 18.16
N GLN A 434 -3.57 -9.28 19.46
CA GLN A 434 -2.53 -9.92 20.29
C GLN A 434 -2.17 -11.31 19.77
#